data_AF-A0A538AMV8-F1
#
_entry.id   AF-A0A538AMV8-F1
#
_cell.length_a   1.000
_cell.length_b   1.000
_cell.length_c   1.000
_cell.angle_alpha   90.00
_cell.angle_beta   90.00
_cell.angle_gamma   90.00
#
_symmetry.space_group_name_H-M   'P 1'
#
loop_
_entity.id
_entity.type
_entity.pdbx_description
1 polymer ?
#
loop_
_entity_poly.entity_id
_entity_poly.type
_entity_poly.pdbx_seq_one_letter_code
_entity_poly.pdbx_strand_id
1 'polypeptide(L)'
;MDPGPAPVVPDPRIPTVAVTGTNGKTTTVRLLAHFGAAAGLSVAYSCTDGVYRDGRLVEEGDYSGFGGAARALSQPDVNLAILETARGGILLRGIGAMHNDVADQDARPAR
;
A
#
# COMPACT_ATOMS: atom_id res chain seq x y z
N MET A 1 -6.06 -28.04 8.88
CA MET A 1 -5.07 -27.20 8.18
C MET A 1 -4.74 -26.08 9.15
N ASP A 2 -3.51 -26.04 9.65
CA ASP A 2 -3.08 -24.97 10.55
C ASP A 2 -3.04 -23.66 9.73
N PRO A 3 -3.76 -22.58 10.10
CA PRO A 3 -3.88 -21.38 9.27
C PRO A 3 -2.55 -20.64 9.03
N GLY A 4 -1.45 -21.10 9.63
CA GLY A 4 -0.17 -20.43 9.60
C GLY A 4 -0.13 -19.25 10.58
N PRO A 5 1.04 -18.65 10.79
CA PRO A 5 1.16 -17.50 11.68
C PRO A 5 0.31 -16.35 11.15
N ALA A 6 -0.36 -15.64 12.07
CA ALA A 6 -1.10 -14.43 11.73
C ALA A 6 -0.16 -13.43 11.03
N PRO A 7 -0.64 -12.72 10.00
CA PRO A 7 0.16 -11.70 9.34
C PRO A 7 0.55 -10.61 10.35
N VAL A 8 1.82 -10.23 10.36
CA VAL A 8 2.30 -9.09 11.14
C VAL A 8 1.75 -7.83 10.48
N VAL A 9 0.94 -7.10 11.22
CA VAL A 9 0.40 -5.81 10.79
C VAL A 9 1.35 -4.71 11.27
N PRO A 10 2.06 -4.01 10.39
CA PRO A 10 2.97 -2.94 10.78
C PRO A 10 2.22 -1.77 11.43
N ASP A 11 2.85 -1.19 12.46
CA ASP A 11 2.46 0.08 13.09
C ASP A 11 3.23 1.23 12.42
N PRO A 12 2.59 2.03 11.55
CA PRO A 12 3.30 3.05 10.77
C PRO A 12 3.81 4.19 11.65
N ARG A 13 5.09 4.55 11.48
CA ARG A 13 5.70 5.70 12.17
C ARG A 13 5.83 6.94 11.27
N ILE A 14 5.29 6.84 10.06
CA ILE A 14 5.34 7.85 9.01
C ILE A 14 3.94 8.02 8.42
N PRO A 15 3.63 9.18 7.83
CA PRO A 15 2.41 9.37 7.07
C PRO A 15 2.15 8.21 6.11
N THR A 16 0.97 7.61 6.19
CA THR A 16 0.59 6.42 5.42
C THR A 16 -0.77 6.60 4.77
N VAL A 17 -0.83 6.40 3.46
CA VAL A 17 -2.05 6.49 2.65
C VAL A 17 -2.43 5.10 2.17
N ALA A 18 -3.66 4.66 2.44
CA ALA A 18 -4.20 3.44 1.86
C ALA A 18 -5.12 3.75 0.69
N VAL A 19 -4.87 3.09 -0.45
CA VAL A 19 -5.69 3.21 -1.67
C VAL A 19 -6.38 1.88 -1.94
N THR A 20 -7.71 1.86 -1.92
CA THR A 20 -8.53 0.68 -2.24
C THR A 20 -9.65 1.03 -3.21
N GLY A 21 -10.27 0.01 -3.80
CA GLY A 21 -11.28 0.18 -4.85
C GLY A 21 -11.18 -0.85 -5.95
N THR A 22 -12.09 -0.77 -6.91
CA THR A 22 -12.16 -1.74 -8.02
C THR A 22 -11.20 -1.38 -9.14
N ASN A 23 -11.17 -0.11 -9.54
CA ASN A 23 -10.37 0.39 -10.65
C ASN A 23 -9.45 1.53 -10.19
N GLY A 24 -8.44 1.86 -10.98
CA GLY A 24 -7.64 3.08 -10.80
C GLY A 24 -6.64 3.08 -9.64
N LYS A 25 -6.67 2.13 -8.71
CA LYS A 25 -5.78 2.08 -7.54
C LYS A 25 -4.30 2.29 -7.88
N THR A 26 -3.73 1.48 -8.78
CA THR A 26 -2.33 1.60 -9.18
C THR A 26 -2.01 2.95 -9.79
N THR A 27 -2.91 3.50 -10.60
CA THR A 27 -2.79 4.84 -11.16
C THR A 27 -2.78 5.90 -10.05
N THR A 28 -3.71 5.83 -9.11
CA THR A 28 -3.80 6.73 -7.96
C THR A 28 -2.56 6.64 -7.08
N VAL A 29 -2.09 5.42 -6.77
CA VAL A 29 -0.86 5.19 -5.99
C VAL A 29 0.35 5.84 -6.65
N ARG A 30 0.53 5.65 -7.97
CA ARG A 30 1.63 6.25 -8.73
C ARG A 30 1.52 7.77 -8.81
N LEU A 31 0.31 8.30 -8.93
CA LEU A 31 0.07 9.74 -8.94
C LEU A 31 0.41 10.37 -7.58
N LEU A 32 -0.05 9.77 -6.48
CA LEU A 32 0.26 10.22 -5.12
C LEU A 32 1.77 10.14 -4.86
N ALA A 33 2.44 9.07 -5.31
CA ALA A 33 3.89 8.94 -5.18
C ALA A 33 4.62 10.04 -5.96
N HIS A 34 4.15 10.37 -7.16
CA HIS A 34 4.69 11.48 -7.94
C HIS A 34 4.53 12.83 -7.22
N PHE A 35 3.38 13.10 -6.60
CA PHE A 35 3.19 14.31 -5.82
C PHE A 35 4.07 14.37 -4.57
N GLY A 36 4.22 13.25 -3.84
CA GLY A 36 5.12 13.16 -2.70
C GLY A 36 6.57 13.46 -3.09
N ALA A 37 7.04 12.86 -4.18
CA ALA A 37 8.37 13.12 -4.73
C ALA A 37 8.54 14.58 -5.18
N ALA A 38 7.54 15.16 -5.86
CA ALA A 38 7.54 16.57 -6.26
C ALA A 38 7.55 17.53 -5.06
N ALA A 39 7.01 17.11 -3.92
CA ALA A 39 7.08 17.83 -2.65
C ALA A 39 8.40 17.60 -1.89
N GLY A 40 9.35 16.84 -2.44
CA GLY A 40 10.65 16.56 -1.83
C GLY A 40 10.64 15.46 -0.76
N LEU A 41 9.58 14.65 -0.68
CA LEU A 41 9.51 13.52 0.24
C LEU A 41 10.16 12.28 -0.38
N SER A 42 10.84 11.46 0.43
CA SER A 42 11.15 10.09 0.04
C SER A 42 9.92 9.21 0.24
N VAL A 43 9.54 8.47 -0.80
CA VAL A 43 8.27 7.75 -0.88
C VAL A 43 8.51 6.26 -1.13
N ALA A 44 7.90 5.41 -0.30
CA ALA A 44 7.73 3.99 -0.59
C ALA A 44 6.27 3.71 -0.94
N TYR A 45 6.05 2.86 -1.94
CA TYR A 45 4.69 2.45 -2.29
C TYR A 45 4.62 1.01 -2.76
N SER A 46 3.46 0.38 -2.55
CA SER A 46 3.16 -0.97 -3.04
C SER A 46 1.94 -0.94 -3.94
N CYS A 47 1.99 -1.67 -5.06
CA CYS A 47 0.90 -1.83 -6.01
C CYS A 47 0.85 -3.25 -6.58
N THR A 48 -0.10 -3.53 -7.48
CA THR A 48 -0.32 -4.86 -8.08
C THR A 48 0.87 -5.44 -8.85
N ASP A 49 1.89 -4.64 -9.17
CA ASP A 49 3.07 -5.09 -9.91
C ASP A 49 4.40 -4.96 -9.16
N GLY A 50 4.41 -4.39 -7.96
CA GLY A 50 5.64 -4.31 -7.19
C GLY A 50 5.59 -3.45 -5.95
N VAL A 51 6.73 -3.47 -5.24
CA VAL A 51 7.09 -2.51 -4.20
C VAL A 51 8.18 -1.60 -4.76
N TYR A 52 8.04 -0.31 -4.50
CA TYR A 52 8.89 0.72 -5.07
C TYR A 52 9.44 1.65 -3.99
N ARG A 53 10.55 2.30 -4.34
CA ARG A 53 11.18 3.40 -3.60
C ARG A 53 11.51 4.53 -4.56
N ASP A 54 10.97 5.72 -4.32
CA ASP A 54 11.30 6.92 -5.12
C ASP A 54 11.19 6.65 -6.64
N GLY A 55 10.17 5.90 -7.04
CA GLY A 55 9.91 5.51 -8.44
C GLY A 55 10.73 4.33 -8.97
N ARG A 56 11.66 3.78 -8.19
CA ARG A 56 12.49 2.60 -8.55
C ARG A 56 11.88 1.33 -8.00
N LEU A 57 11.80 0.29 -8.82
CA LEU A 57 11.33 -1.03 -8.41
C LEU A 57 12.33 -1.64 -7.41
N VAL A 58 11.81 -2.04 -6.25
CA VAL A 58 12.56 -2.75 -5.20
C VAL A 58 12.31 -4.25 -5.32
N GLU A 59 11.05 -4.64 -5.54
CA GLU A 59 10.64 -6.03 -5.60
C GLU A 59 9.43 -6.17 -6.52
N GLU A 60 9.51 -7.07 -7.49
CA GLU A 60 8.44 -7.35 -8.45
C GLU A 60 7.47 -8.39 -7.87
N GLY A 61 6.17 -8.24 -8.16
CA GLY A 61 5.14 -9.18 -7.75
C GLY A 61 3.83 -8.49 -7.37
N ASP A 62 2.79 -9.28 -7.08
CA ASP A 62 1.52 -8.74 -6.62
C ASP A 62 1.59 -8.38 -5.13
N TYR A 63 1.71 -7.08 -4.87
CA TYR A 63 1.81 -6.50 -3.53
C TYR A 63 0.56 -5.70 -3.14
N SER A 64 -0.60 -6.02 -3.70
CA SER A 64 -1.89 -5.38 -3.39
C SER A 64 -2.51 -5.80 -2.04
N GLY A 65 -1.69 -6.23 -1.06
CA GLY A 65 -2.13 -6.71 0.25
C GLY A 65 -1.04 -6.57 1.34
N PHE A 66 -1.20 -7.29 2.46
CA PHE A 66 -0.33 -7.20 3.65
C PHE A 66 1.18 -7.25 3.37
N GLY A 67 1.60 -8.14 2.46
CA GLY A 67 3.01 -8.26 2.09
C GLY A 67 3.56 -6.95 1.52
N GLY A 68 2.75 -6.23 0.73
CA GLY A 68 3.13 -4.94 0.14
C GLY A 68 3.27 -3.86 1.19
N ALA A 69 2.31 -3.78 2.11
CA ALA A 69 2.34 -2.84 3.23
C ALA A 69 3.56 -3.05 4.13
N ALA A 70 3.80 -4.29 4.57
CA ALA A 70 4.96 -4.62 5.39
C ALA A 70 6.28 -4.29 4.67
N ARG A 71 6.37 -4.61 3.37
CA ARG A 71 7.58 -4.36 2.59
C ARG A 71 7.84 -2.88 2.36
N ALA A 72 6.81 -2.10 2.01
CA ALA A 72 6.92 -0.66 1.85
C ALA A 72 7.31 0.04 3.17
N LEU A 73 6.65 -0.30 4.28
CA LEU A 73 6.91 0.29 5.59
C LEU A 73 8.25 -0.14 6.21
N SER A 74 8.85 -1.24 5.74
CA SER A 74 10.17 -1.71 6.19
C SER A 74 11.35 -0.92 5.59
N GLN A 75 11.11 -0.08 4.58
CA GLN A 75 12.18 0.62 3.88
C GLN A 75 12.74 1.77 4.73
N PRO A 76 14.08 1.86 4.90
CA PRO A 76 14.70 2.90 5.71
C PRO A 76 14.64 4.27 5.03
N ASP A 77 14.58 5.33 5.83
CA ASP A 77 14.65 6.74 5.43
C ASP A 77 13.52 7.23 4.51
N VAL A 78 12.37 6.54 4.55
CA VAL A 78 11.15 6.94 3.85
C VAL A 78 10.35 7.92 4.71
N ASN A 79 9.72 8.90 4.08
CA ASN A 79 8.91 9.93 4.76
C ASN A 79 7.41 9.79 4.48
N LEU A 80 7.02 9.01 3.46
CA LEU A 80 5.63 8.75 3.09
C LEU A 80 5.47 7.32 2.57
N ALA A 81 4.48 6.59 3.08
CA ALA A 81 4.06 5.30 2.56
C ALA A 81 2.71 5.38 1.83
N ILE A 82 2.60 4.76 0.64
CA ILE A 82 1.34 4.69 -0.11
C ILE A 82 1.06 3.23 -0.47
N LEU A 83 -0.05 2.70 0.05
CA LEU A 83 -0.31 1.27 0.08
C LEU A 83 -1.54 0.95 -0.77
N GLU A 84 -1.33 0.31 -1.91
CA GLU A 84 -2.43 -0.31 -2.64
C GLU A 84 -2.97 -1.50 -1.85
N THR A 85 -4.27 -1.49 -1.56
CA THR A 85 -4.95 -2.62 -0.93
C THR A 85 -6.13 -3.05 -1.79
N ALA A 86 -6.07 -4.26 -2.36
CA ALA A 86 -7.19 -4.83 -3.09
C ALA A 86 -8.31 -5.23 -2.12
N ARG A 87 -9.57 -5.08 -2.57
CA ARG A 87 -10.76 -5.49 -1.79
C ARG A 87 -10.69 -6.96 -1.33
N GLY A 88 -10.19 -7.85 -2.19
CA GLY A 88 -9.99 -9.26 -1.84
C GLY A 88 -9.01 -9.44 -0.68
N GLY A 89 -7.94 -8.65 -0.63
CA GLY A 89 -6.98 -8.63 0.48
C GLY A 89 -7.63 -8.18 1.79
N ILE A 90 -8.47 -7.14 1.74
CA ILE A 90 -9.23 -6.65 2.90
C ILE A 90 -10.18 -7.73 3.44
N LEU A 91 -10.97 -8.34 2.56
CA LEU A 91 -11.96 -9.34 2.96
C LEU A 91 -11.34 -10.65 3.46
N LEU A 92 -10.19 -11.05 2.92
CA LEU A 92 -9.55 -12.32 3.25
C LEU A 92 -8.56 -12.21 4.41
N ARG A 93 -7.92 -11.06 4.60
CA ARG A 93 -6.77 -10.92 5.51
C ARG A 93 -6.84 -9.67 6.39
N GLY A 94 -7.68 -8.68 6.08
CA GLY A 94 -7.82 -7.39 6.79
C GLY A 94 -7.07 -6.21 6.14
N ILE A 95 -6.83 -5.14 6.90
CA ILE A 95 -6.09 -3.95 6.44
C ILE A 95 -4.58 -4.13 6.71
N GLY A 96 -3.74 -3.80 5.72
CA GLY A 96 -2.29 -4.06 5.74
C GLY A 96 -1.46 -3.23 6.73
N ALA A 97 -2.07 -2.32 7.48
CA ALA A 97 -1.43 -1.45 8.47
C ALA A 97 -2.37 -1.22 9.65
N MET A 98 -1.81 -0.98 10.84
CA MET A 98 -2.59 -0.77 12.08
C MET A 98 -3.47 0.48 11.99
N HIS A 99 -2.99 1.53 11.32
CA HIS A 99 -3.75 2.72 10.98
C HIS A 99 -3.29 3.30 9.64
N ASN A 100 -4.09 4.18 9.05
CA ASN A 100 -3.72 5.03 7.91
C ASN A 100 -4.20 6.45 8.20
N ASP A 101 -3.45 7.45 7.73
CA ASP A 101 -3.83 8.86 7.89
C ASP A 101 -4.90 9.27 6.89
N VAL A 102 -4.91 8.63 5.71
CA VAL A 102 -5.89 8.85 4.64
C VAL A 102 -6.28 7.51 4.00
N ALA A 103 -7.57 7.37 3.68
CA ALA A 103 -8.10 6.23 2.92
C ALA A 103 -8.91 6.72 1.72
N ASP A 104 -8.58 6.22 0.52
CA ASP A 104 -9.36 6.43 -0.71
C ASP A 104 -10.08 5.12 -1.10
N GLN A 105 -11.38 5.21 -1.36
CA GLN A 105 -12.22 4.08 -1.76
C GLN A 105 -13.11 4.43 -2.95
N ASP A 106 -12.84 3.85 -4.12
CA ASP A 106 -13.80 3.85 -5.24
C ASP A 106 -14.75 2.65 -5.13
N ALA A 107 -15.96 2.91 -4.61
CA ALA A 107 -17.04 1.94 -4.51
C ALA A 107 -18.05 2.15 -5.65
N ARG A 108 -18.01 1.26 -6.66
CA ARG A 108 -19.18 1.08 -7.54
C ARG A 108 -20.24 0.25 -6.81
N PRO A 109 -21.53 0.63 -6.86
CA PRO A 109 -22.59 -0.21 -6.30
C PRO A 109 -22.56 -1.59 -6.97
N ALA A 110 -22.72 -2.64 -6.16
CA ALA A 110 -22.93 -3.98 -6.69
C ALA A 110 -24.16 -3.96 -7.60
N ARG A 111 -24.01 -4.52 -8.81
CA ARG A 111 -25.15 -4.79 -9.68
C ARG A 111 -26.02 -5.89 -9.10
#